data_AF-V7IIP3-F1
#
_entry.id   AF-V7IIP3-F1
#
_cell.length_a   1.000
_cell.length_b   1.000
_cell.length_c   1.000
_cell.angle_alpha   90.00
_cell.angle_beta   90.00
_cell.angle_gamma   90.00
#
_symmetry.space_group_name_H-M   'P 1'
#
loop_
_entity.id
_entity.type
_entity.pdbx_description
1 polymer ?
#
loop_
_entity_poly.entity_id
_entity_poly.type
_entity_poly.pdbx_seq_one_letter_code
_entity_poly.pdbx_strand_id
1 'polypeptide(L)'
;MDILDEVLAEYPYPVEKRLVESYPVRTWQVQYGETDFDFLQRLMQEWGIYWWFEHSEDSHTLVLADAISAPKACPDSPLVEWHQEGLKLDKEFIHTITASERLRTGQWVLDDFDFKKPRSRLANTVADPRETGHANYEHYEWPGDYFDKGEGEMLTRIRMEAQRSPGSRVHGAGNIRTLMTGYSFTLTNHPTAEVNQEYLLVQTTLFVRDNAQHSGQEQHFTYVSTFELHPTREVYRPQRTIDKPHTKGPQSAIVTGPSGQEIWTDQYGR
;
A
#
# COMPACT_ATOMS: atom_id res chain seq x y z
N MET A 1 13.46 0.79 8.77
CA MET A 1 14.03 0.25 7.51
C MET A 1 14.97 -0.90 7.76
N ASP A 2 15.88 -0.78 8.73
CA ASP A 2 16.87 -1.82 9.06
C ASP A 2 16.28 -3.22 9.19
N ILE A 3 15.10 -3.36 9.82
CA ILE A 3 14.40 -4.65 9.94
C ILE A 3 13.99 -5.23 8.58
N LEU A 4 13.47 -4.39 7.67
CA LEU A 4 13.08 -4.83 6.34
C LEU A 4 14.33 -5.22 5.54
N ASP A 5 15.41 -4.44 5.66
CA ASP A 5 16.68 -4.71 4.99
C ASP A 5 17.31 -6.03 5.49
N GLU A 6 17.24 -6.32 6.79
CA GLU A 6 17.76 -7.57 7.39
C GLU A 6 17.00 -8.79 6.87
N VAL A 7 15.66 -8.78 6.93
CA VAL A 7 14.85 -9.91 6.46
C VAL A 7 14.98 -10.09 4.94
N LEU A 8 14.99 -9.01 4.17
CA LEU A 8 15.11 -9.09 2.71
C LEU A 8 16.52 -9.50 2.25
N ALA A 9 17.56 -9.27 3.05
CA ALA A 9 18.94 -9.65 2.69
C ALA A 9 19.15 -11.17 2.56
N GLU A 10 18.28 -11.99 3.14
CA GLU A 10 18.30 -13.45 2.96
C GLU A 10 17.86 -13.88 1.55
N TYR A 11 17.20 -12.99 0.80
CA TYR A 11 16.64 -13.27 -0.51
C TYR A 11 17.49 -12.63 -1.63
N PRO A 12 17.84 -13.38 -2.69
CA PRO A 12 18.76 -12.91 -3.74
C PRO A 12 18.06 -12.05 -4.81
N TYR A 13 17.12 -11.20 -4.41
CA TYR A 13 16.34 -10.36 -5.33
C TYR A 13 16.64 -8.88 -5.08
N PRO A 14 16.74 -8.05 -6.14
CA PRO A 14 17.00 -6.64 -5.98
C PRO A 14 15.82 -5.92 -5.34
N VAL A 15 16.13 -5.00 -4.43
CA VAL A 15 15.17 -4.14 -3.74
C VAL A 15 15.56 -2.69 -3.96
N GLU A 16 14.63 -1.89 -4.45
CA GLU A 16 14.77 -0.45 -4.60
C GLU A 16 13.87 0.28 -3.60
N LYS A 17 14.41 1.30 -2.91
CA LYS A 17 13.68 2.09 -1.92
C LYS A 17 13.44 3.50 -2.46
N ARG A 18 12.18 3.86 -2.73
CA ARG A 18 11.72 5.19 -3.14
C ARG A 18 10.90 5.81 -2.01
N LEU A 19 11.55 5.97 -0.87
CA LEU A 19 10.95 6.44 0.37
C LEU A 19 11.30 7.91 0.60
N VAL A 20 10.32 8.70 1.00
CA VAL A 20 10.45 10.14 1.30
C VAL A 20 10.37 10.40 2.80
N GLU A 21 9.67 9.53 3.53
CA GLU A 21 9.51 9.61 4.98
C GLU A 21 10.77 9.09 5.71
N SER A 22 10.92 9.52 6.96
CA SER A 22 11.92 8.96 7.88
C SER A 22 11.24 8.12 8.94
N TYR A 23 11.69 6.87 9.11
CA TYR A 23 11.09 5.92 10.04
C TYR A 23 11.89 5.85 11.34
N PRO A 24 11.23 5.80 12.51
CA PRO A 24 11.93 5.73 13.78
C PRO A 24 12.59 4.36 13.98
N VAL A 25 13.68 4.37 14.75
CA VAL A 25 14.35 3.14 15.19
C VAL A 25 13.49 2.46 16.24
N ARG A 26 13.17 1.18 16.02
CA ARG A 26 12.42 0.36 16.99
C ARG A 26 13.37 -0.17 18.05
N THR A 27 13.04 0.05 19.32
CA THR A 27 13.77 -0.58 20.44
C THR A 27 13.54 -2.09 20.49
N TRP A 28 12.35 -2.53 20.11
CA TRP A 28 11.96 -3.93 20.15
C TRP A 28 10.90 -4.21 19.08
N GLN A 29 11.14 -5.24 18.26
CA GLN A 29 10.20 -5.72 17.27
C GLN A 29 10.39 -7.24 17.15
N VAL A 30 9.29 -7.98 17.14
CA VAL A 30 9.31 -9.45 17.05
C VAL A 30 8.54 -9.89 15.81
N GLN A 31 9.07 -10.88 15.10
CA GLN A 31 8.35 -11.73 14.18
C GLN A 31 7.90 -12.98 14.95
N TYR A 32 6.59 -13.13 15.19
CA TYR A 32 6.07 -14.14 16.12
C TYR A 32 5.06 -15.06 15.44
N GLY A 33 5.49 -16.30 15.14
CA GLY A 33 4.59 -17.32 14.57
C GLY A 33 3.97 -16.93 13.22
N GLU A 34 4.63 -16.07 12.47
CA GLU A 34 4.22 -15.53 11.17
C GLU A 34 5.34 -15.72 10.14
N THR A 35 4.99 -15.76 8.86
CA THR A 35 5.97 -15.88 7.76
C THR A 35 6.74 -14.57 7.56
N ASP A 36 7.91 -14.62 6.92
CA ASP A 36 8.67 -13.41 6.58
C ASP A 36 7.83 -12.45 5.73
N PHE A 37 7.03 -13.00 4.81
CA PHE A 37 6.11 -12.22 4.00
C PHE A 37 5.07 -11.50 4.86
N ASP A 38 4.39 -12.18 5.77
CA ASP A 38 3.37 -11.57 6.63
C ASP A 38 3.99 -10.50 7.55
N PHE A 39 5.18 -10.78 8.09
CA PHE A 39 5.93 -9.84 8.93
C PHE A 39 6.31 -8.57 8.18
N LEU A 40 6.93 -8.71 7.00
CA LEU A 40 7.28 -7.60 6.14
C LEU A 40 6.04 -6.83 5.70
N GLN A 41 5.00 -7.52 5.26
CA GLN A 41 3.76 -6.94 4.78
C GLN A 41 3.05 -6.14 5.88
N ARG A 42 2.90 -6.68 7.09
CA ARG A 42 2.24 -5.94 8.18
C ARG A 42 3.06 -4.72 8.60
N LEU A 43 4.40 -4.81 8.62
CA LEU A 43 5.24 -3.66 8.95
C LEU A 43 5.14 -2.58 7.87
N MET A 44 5.18 -2.97 6.61
CA MET A 44 4.99 -2.03 5.49
C MET A 44 3.61 -1.36 5.57
N GLN A 45 2.54 -2.13 5.82
CA GLN A 45 1.19 -1.59 6.00
C GLN A 45 1.07 -0.68 7.24
N GLU A 46 1.71 -1.04 8.35
CA GLU A 46 1.73 -0.26 9.58
C GLU A 46 2.30 1.13 9.33
N TRP A 47 3.40 1.18 8.56
CA TRP A 47 4.18 2.39 8.25
C TRP A 47 3.83 3.05 6.91
N GLY A 48 2.75 2.63 6.26
CA GLY A 48 2.26 3.25 5.03
C GLY A 48 3.12 3.01 3.80
N ILE A 49 4.05 2.05 3.86
CA ILE A 49 4.88 1.60 2.75
C ILE A 49 4.07 0.62 1.90
N TYR A 50 3.96 0.90 0.61
CA TYR A 50 3.45 -0.04 -0.37
C TYR A 50 4.57 -0.48 -1.31
N TRP A 51 4.30 -1.49 -2.12
CA TRP A 51 5.30 -2.04 -3.03
C TRP A 51 4.69 -2.56 -4.33
N TRP A 52 5.54 -2.68 -5.34
CA TRP A 52 5.26 -3.35 -6.61
C TRP A 52 6.55 -3.94 -7.18
N PHE A 53 6.45 -4.65 -8.30
CA PHE A 53 7.61 -5.13 -9.04
C PHE A 53 7.82 -4.31 -10.32
N GLU A 54 9.06 -3.85 -10.54
CA GLU A 54 9.50 -3.40 -11.86
C GLU A 54 10.15 -4.58 -12.60
N HIS A 55 9.62 -4.90 -13.77
CA HIS A 55 10.04 -6.03 -14.58
C HIS A 55 10.99 -5.58 -15.69
N SER A 56 12.09 -6.30 -15.87
CA SER A 56 12.92 -6.30 -17.07
C SER A 56 13.06 -7.73 -17.60
N GLU A 57 13.71 -7.88 -18.76
CA GLU A 57 13.94 -9.18 -19.40
C GLU A 57 14.74 -10.15 -18.50
N ASP A 58 15.75 -9.61 -17.79
CA ASP A 58 16.69 -10.42 -17.01
C ASP A 58 16.47 -10.34 -15.48
N SER A 59 15.60 -9.44 -15.00
CA SER A 59 15.45 -9.20 -13.56
C SER A 59 14.08 -8.63 -13.17
N HIS A 60 13.69 -8.85 -11.92
CA HIS A 60 12.50 -8.26 -11.33
C HIS A 60 12.89 -7.60 -10.00
N THR A 61 12.62 -6.31 -9.88
CA THR A 61 13.02 -5.50 -8.72
C THR A 61 11.81 -5.19 -7.87
N LEU A 62 11.87 -5.55 -6.58
CA LEU A 62 10.89 -5.11 -5.59
C LEU A 62 11.11 -3.62 -5.32
N VAL A 63 10.11 -2.78 -5.58
CA VAL A 63 10.17 -1.35 -5.28
C VAL A 63 9.32 -1.07 -4.05
N LEU A 64 9.92 -0.45 -3.02
CA LEU A 64 9.24 0.01 -1.81
C LEU A 64 9.02 1.52 -1.91
N ALA A 65 7.80 2.01 -1.64
CA ALA A 65 7.49 3.43 -1.68
C ALA A 65 6.46 3.87 -0.63
N ASP A 66 6.45 5.16 -0.34
CA ASP A 66 5.58 5.80 0.66
C ASP A 66 4.97 7.13 0.15
N ALA A 67 5.08 7.42 -1.15
CA ALA A 67 4.60 8.66 -1.73
C ALA A 67 4.03 8.44 -3.13
N ILE A 68 2.89 9.08 -3.42
CA ILE A 68 2.19 8.95 -4.72
C ILE A 68 3.04 9.39 -5.92
N SER A 69 4.12 10.13 -5.69
CA SER A 69 5.09 10.56 -6.70
C SER A 69 6.17 9.52 -7.04
N ALA A 70 6.24 8.40 -6.31
CA ALA A 70 7.28 7.37 -6.52
C ALA A 70 7.06 6.46 -7.75
N PRO A 71 5.82 6.08 -8.12
CA PRO A 71 5.52 5.42 -9.39
C PRO A 71 5.96 6.27 -10.59
N LYS A 72 6.54 5.62 -11.60
CA LYS A 72 6.88 6.27 -12.88
C LYS A 72 5.69 6.19 -13.83
N ALA A 73 5.62 7.08 -14.81
CA ALA A 73 4.68 6.92 -15.92
C ALA A 73 5.01 5.64 -16.72
N CYS A 74 3.97 4.95 -17.23
CA CYS A 74 4.13 3.78 -18.10
C CYS A 74 5.02 4.15 -19.30
N PRO A 75 6.15 3.46 -19.53
CA PRO A 75 7.11 3.87 -20.57
C PRO A 75 6.51 3.92 -21.97
N ASP A 76 5.72 2.91 -22.34
CA ASP A 76 5.16 2.76 -23.69
C ASP A 76 3.76 3.38 -23.83
N SER A 77 3.12 3.77 -22.73
CA SER A 77 1.76 4.33 -22.74
C SER A 77 1.53 5.33 -21.60
N PRO A 78 2.31 6.42 -21.56
CA PRO A 78 2.15 7.46 -20.53
C PRO A 78 0.87 8.28 -20.74
N LEU A 79 0.32 8.27 -21.96
CA LEU A 79 -0.92 8.92 -22.35
C LEU A 79 -1.80 7.89 -23.06
N VAL A 80 -3.02 7.71 -22.57
CA VAL A 80 -3.96 6.73 -23.10
C VAL A 80 -5.29 7.41 -23.38
N GLU A 81 -5.86 7.13 -24.55
CA GLU A 81 -7.18 7.63 -24.91
C GLU A 81 -8.27 6.64 -24.54
N TRP A 82 -9.41 7.18 -24.10
CA TRP A 82 -10.67 6.47 -24.05
C TRP A 82 -11.37 6.53 -25.41
N HIS A 83 -11.96 5.41 -25.85
CA HIS A 83 -12.85 5.36 -27.01
C HIS A 83 -14.02 4.41 -26.75
N GLN A 84 -15.19 4.70 -27.34
CA GLN A 84 -16.34 3.81 -27.23
C GLN A 84 -16.01 2.39 -27.74
N GLU A 85 -16.45 1.38 -26.99
CA GLU A 85 -16.31 -0.03 -27.39
C GLU A 85 -16.93 -0.30 -28.77
N GLY A 86 -16.24 -1.10 -29.59
CA GLY A 86 -16.65 -1.42 -30.96
C GLY A 86 -16.11 -0.49 -32.04
N LEU A 87 -15.44 0.61 -31.67
CA LEU A 87 -14.67 1.41 -32.63
C LEU A 87 -13.47 0.61 -33.15
N LYS A 88 -13.39 0.48 -34.48
CA LYS A 88 -12.25 -0.16 -35.15
C LYS A 88 -11.14 0.88 -35.34
N LEU A 89 -10.30 1.00 -34.32
CA LEU A 89 -9.10 1.84 -34.36
C LEU A 89 -7.87 0.95 -34.45
N ASP A 90 -6.89 1.38 -35.24
CA ASP A 90 -5.57 0.74 -35.31
C ASP A 90 -4.65 1.25 -34.18
N LYS A 91 -5.20 1.25 -32.96
CA LYS A 91 -4.49 1.59 -31.72
C LYS A 91 -5.14 0.92 -30.53
N GLU A 92 -4.37 0.71 -29.47
CA GLU A 92 -4.89 0.23 -28.19
C GLU A 92 -5.56 1.39 -27.44
N PHE A 93 -6.68 1.11 -26.78
CA PHE A 93 -7.42 2.12 -26.03
C PHE A 93 -8.17 1.52 -24.84
N ILE A 94 -8.52 2.38 -23.89
CA ILE A 94 -9.45 2.02 -22.83
C ILE A 94 -10.86 2.24 -23.37
N HIS A 95 -11.73 1.24 -23.26
CA HIS A 95 -13.11 1.36 -23.71
C HIS A 95 -14.12 1.43 -22.57
N THR A 96 -13.75 0.95 -21.38
CA THR A 96 -14.60 0.99 -20.20
C THR A 96 -13.89 1.73 -19.08
N ILE A 97 -14.58 2.69 -18.48
CA ILE A 97 -14.18 3.35 -17.24
C ILE A 97 -15.40 3.44 -16.32
N THR A 98 -15.24 2.97 -15.09
CA THR A 98 -16.27 3.03 -14.04
C THR A 98 -15.67 3.63 -12.78
N ALA A 99 -16.00 4.90 -12.52
CA ALA A 99 -15.62 5.58 -11.28
C ALA A 99 -16.52 5.14 -10.11
N SER A 100 -15.92 4.87 -8.95
CA SER A 100 -16.59 4.46 -7.72
C SER A 100 -16.12 5.33 -6.57
N GLU A 101 -17.08 5.98 -5.91
CA GLU A 101 -16.88 6.71 -4.67
C GLU A 101 -17.51 5.94 -3.50
N ARG A 102 -16.84 5.94 -2.34
CA ARG A 102 -17.30 5.23 -1.13
C ARG A 102 -17.25 6.17 0.07
N LEU A 103 -18.26 6.06 0.95
CA LEU A 103 -18.25 6.76 2.23
C LEU A 103 -17.08 6.28 3.09
N ARG A 104 -16.37 7.22 3.71
CA ARG A 104 -15.23 6.96 4.59
C ARG A 104 -15.36 7.82 5.85
N THR A 105 -14.99 7.25 6.98
CA THR A 105 -14.63 7.99 8.21
C THR A 105 -13.61 9.06 7.87
N GLY A 106 -13.76 10.28 8.40
CA GLY A 106 -12.87 11.40 8.11
C GLY A 106 -11.98 11.83 9.27
N GLN A 107 -12.02 11.12 10.39
CA GLN A 107 -11.16 11.37 11.54
C GLN A 107 -10.63 10.06 12.12
N TRP A 108 -9.33 10.02 12.39
CA TRP A 108 -8.66 8.92 13.07
C TRP A 108 -8.03 9.41 14.37
N VAL A 109 -8.20 8.63 15.44
CA VAL A 109 -7.60 8.89 16.75
C VAL A 109 -6.83 7.64 17.19
N LEU A 110 -5.55 7.83 17.50
CA LEU A 110 -4.74 6.82 18.19
C LEU A 110 -4.36 7.33 19.57
N ASP A 111 -4.30 6.45 20.56
CA ASP A 111 -3.78 6.77 21.89
C ASP A 111 -2.93 5.61 22.42
N ASP A 112 -2.07 5.89 23.40
CA ASP A 112 -1.28 4.88 24.09
C ASP A 112 -0.85 5.36 25.50
N PHE A 113 -0.12 4.53 26.23
CA PHE A 113 0.34 4.80 27.58
C PHE A 113 1.84 4.55 27.75
N ASP A 114 2.59 5.60 28.12
CA ASP A 114 3.99 5.49 28.52
C ASP A 114 4.12 5.44 30.05
N PHE A 115 4.49 4.28 30.59
CA PHE A 115 4.71 4.10 32.03
C PHE A 115 5.86 4.95 32.60
N LYS A 116 6.84 5.37 31.77
CA LYS A 116 7.92 6.26 32.19
C LYS A 116 7.45 7.71 32.29
N LYS A 117 6.37 8.06 31.58
CA LYS A 117 5.73 9.38 31.56
C LYS A 117 4.21 9.24 31.73
N PRO A 118 3.71 8.73 32.87
CA PRO A 118 2.31 8.31 33.02
C PRO A 118 1.30 9.47 32.98
N ARG A 119 1.77 10.72 33.03
CA ARG A 119 0.94 11.94 32.88
C ARG A 119 0.98 12.52 31.47
N SER A 120 1.80 11.95 30.58
CA SER A 120 1.86 12.37 29.17
C SER A 120 0.53 12.09 28.50
N ARG A 121 0.08 13.01 27.65
CA ARG A 121 -1.08 12.79 26.77
C ARG A 121 -0.53 12.37 25.42
N LEU A 122 -0.71 11.09 25.08
CA LEU A 122 -0.21 10.52 23.85
C LEU A 122 -1.24 10.55 22.73
N ALA A 123 -2.53 10.72 23.04
CA ALA A 123 -3.60 10.84 22.06
C ALA A 123 -3.25 11.80 20.90
N ASN A 124 -3.35 11.27 19.69
CA ASN A 124 -3.18 12.00 18.44
C ASN A 124 -4.45 11.88 17.61
N THR A 125 -4.83 12.98 16.97
CA THR A 125 -6.04 13.07 16.15
C THR A 125 -5.67 13.68 14.81
N VAL A 126 -6.04 13.01 13.72
CA VAL A 126 -5.92 13.54 12.35
C VAL A 126 -7.28 13.49 11.71
N ALA A 127 -7.71 14.63 11.14
CA ALA A 127 -8.95 14.75 10.39
C ALA A 127 -8.62 15.11 8.93
N ASP A 128 -9.15 14.31 8.00
CA ASP A 128 -9.08 14.53 6.56
C ASP A 128 -10.37 14.01 5.88
N PRO A 129 -11.52 14.67 6.13
CA PRO A 129 -12.81 14.23 5.61
C PRO A 129 -12.91 14.39 4.08
N ARG A 130 -13.55 13.43 3.42
CA ARG A 130 -13.92 13.56 1.99
C ARG A 130 -15.12 14.49 1.85
N GLU A 131 -15.32 15.09 0.68
CA GLU A 131 -16.53 15.85 0.35
C GLU A 131 -17.73 14.93 0.08
N THR A 132 -18.07 14.09 1.05
CA THR A 132 -19.18 13.14 1.00
C THR A 132 -20.06 13.30 2.23
N GLY A 133 -21.29 12.80 2.17
CA GLY A 133 -22.16 12.77 3.34
C GLY A 133 -21.53 11.96 4.47
N HIS A 134 -21.74 12.39 5.72
CA HIS A 134 -21.26 11.68 6.92
C HIS A 134 -19.73 11.52 7.05
N ALA A 135 -18.95 12.37 6.38
CA ALA A 135 -17.49 12.31 6.42
C ALA A 135 -16.86 12.67 7.79
N ASN A 136 -17.64 13.11 8.78
CA ASN A 136 -17.11 13.54 10.09
C ASN A 136 -17.13 12.44 11.17
N TYR A 137 -17.46 11.20 10.81
CA TYR A 137 -17.33 10.09 11.77
C TYR A 137 -15.87 9.90 12.18
N GLU A 138 -15.68 9.52 13.44
CA GLU A 138 -14.39 9.23 14.05
C GLU A 138 -14.17 7.71 14.17
N HIS A 139 -12.93 7.27 13.96
CA HIS A 139 -12.44 5.96 14.38
C HIS A 139 -11.38 6.16 15.47
N TYR A 140 -11.59 5.53 16.63
CA TYR A 140 -10.66 5.51 17.74
C TYR A 140 -10.02 4.12 17.85
N GLU A 141 -8.71 4.04 17.91
CA GLU A 141 -7.94 2.79 18.06
C GLU A 141 -6.96 2.88 19.24
N TRP A 142 -6.90 1.81 20.03
CA TRP A 142 -5.97 1.62 21.14
C TRP A 142 -5.61 0.12 21.23
N PRO A 143 -4.34 -0.24 21.49
CA PRO A 143 -3.18 0.65 21.66
C PRO A 143 -2.65 1.19 20.32
N GLY A 144 -1.93 2.31 20.37
CA GLY A 144 -1.30 2.95 19.21
C GLY A 144 0.08 2.41 18.85
N ASP A 145 0.75 1.68 19.74
CA ASP A 145 2.11 1.15 19.64
C ASP A 145 3.21 2.24 19.48
N TYR A 146 3.08 3.35 20.22
CA TYR A 146 4.08 4.42 20.25
C TYR A 146 4.22 5.06 21.64
N PHE A 147 5.40 5.64 21.91
CA PHE A 147 5.67 6.40 23.14
C PHE A 147 6.16 7.83 22.87
N ASP A 148 6.44 8.14 21.60
CA ASP A 148 6.81 9.48 21.15
C ASP A 148 5.64 10.14 20.42
N LYS A 149 5.48 11.45 20.64
CA LYS A 149 4.37 12.20 20.06
C LYS A 149 4.49 12.36 18.55
N GLY A 150 5.69 12.57 18.03
CA GLY A 150 5.93 12.70 16.58
C GLY A 150 5.68 11.38 15.85
N GLU A 151 6.06 10.26 16.48
CA GLU A 151 5.70 8.94 15.97
C GLU A 151 4.18 8.72 15.93
N GLY A 152 3.47 9.07 17.02
CA GLY A 152 2.02 8.96 17.09
C GLY A 152 1.30 9.83 16.04
N GLU A 153 1.80 11.04 15.78
CA GLU A 153 1.32 11.92 14.70
C GLU A 153 1.49 11.27 13.32
N MET A 154 2.66 10.69 13.05
CA MET A 154 2.94 9.98 11.80
C MET A 154 2.01 8.77 11.60
N LEU A 155 1.89 7.89 12.61
CA LEU A 155 1.03 6.70 12.54
C LEU A 155 -0.44 7.09 12.36
N THR A 156 -0.93 8.08 13.11
CA THR A 156 -2.33 8.53 13.00
C THR A 156 -2.62 9.12 11.63
N ARG A 157 -1.67 9.88 11.05
CA ARG A 157 -1.77 10.39 9.68
C ARG A 157 -1.82 9.26 8.66
N ILE A 158 -0.90 8.29 8.74
CA ILE A 158 -0.88 7.13 7.84
C ILE A 158 -2.21 6.36 7.91
N ARG A 159 -2.77 6.18 9.12
CA ARG A 159 -4.08 5.52 9.30
C ARG A 159 -5.21 6.31 8.65
N MET A 160 -5.24 7.63 8.82
CA MET A 160 -6.24 8.48 8.18
C MET A 160 -6.12 8.44 6.65
N GLU A 161 -4.91 8.57 6.11
CA GLU A 161 -4.63 8.47 4.67
C GLU A 161 -5.01 7.08 4.10
N ALA A 162 -4.70 5.99 4.83
CA ALA A 162 -5.14 4.64 4.47
C ALA A 162 -6.66 4.51 4.47
N GLN A 163 -7.34 5.00 5.50
CA GLN A 163 -8.80 4.95 5.56
C GLN A 163 -9.45 5.76 4.42
N ARG A 164 -8.86 6.91 4.06
CA ARG A 164 -9.33 7.77 2.97
C ARG A 164 -9.08 7.17 1.58
N SER A 165 -7.91 6.55 1.38
CA SER A 165 -7.41 6.08 0.07
C SER A 165 -8.47 5.35 -0.77
N PRO A 166 -9.16 4.30 -0.30
CA PRO A 166 -10.14 3.55 -1.07
C PRO A 166 -11.52 4.26 -1.18
N GLY A 167 -11.60 5.53 -0.79
CA GLY A 167 -12.75 6.40 -1.02
C GLY A 167 -13.00 6.69 -2.49
N SER A 168 -11.94 6.81 -3.30
CA SER A 168 -12.02 6.91 -4.76
C SER A 168 -11.28 5.76 -5.42
N ARG A 169 -11.97 5.00 -6.27
CA ARG A 169 -11.39 3.97 -7.14
C ARG A 169 -12.04 4.03 -8.51
N VAL A 170 -11.25 3.83 -9.54
CA VAL A 170 -11.75 3.74 -10.92
C VAL A 170 -11.40 2.36 -11.45
N HIS A 171 -12.37 1.68 -12.06
CA HIS A 171 -12.14 0.42 -12.74
C HIS A 171 -12.10 0.66 -14.24
N GLY A 172 -11.08 0.12 -14.90
CA GLY A 172 -10.89 0.25 -16.34
C GLY A 172 -10.91 -1.11 -17.05
N ALA A 173 -11.28 -1.10 -18.33
CA ALA A 173 -11.03 -2.23 -19.22
C ALA A 173 -10.65 -1.74 -20.63
N GLY A 174 -9.74 -2.48 -21.26
CA GLY A 174 -9.20 -2.14 -22.57
C GLY A 174 -8.45 -3.30 -23.21
N ASN A 175 -7.96 -3.06 -24.42
CA ASN A 175 -7.06 -3.93 -25.16
C ASN A 175 -5.62 -3.40 -25.13
N ILE A 176 -5.15 -2.93 -23.96
CA ILE A 176 -3.85 -2.27 -23.82
C ILE A 176 -2.84 -3.20 -23.16
N ARG A 177 -1.71 -3.41 -23.83
CA ARG A 177 -0.67 -4.37 -23.42
C ARG A 177 0.37 -3.82 -22.46
N THR A 178 0.47 -2.51 -22.42
CA THR A 178 1.62 -1.75 -21.90
C THR A 178 1.37 -1.15 -20.52
N LEU A 179 0.15 -1.26 -19.97
CA LEU A 179 -0.19 -0.78 -18.64
C LEU A 179 0.18 -1.83 -17.58
N MET A 180 0.93 -1.40 -16.57
CA MET A 180 1.50 -2.28 -15.54
C MET A 180 1.20 -1.75 -14.14
N THR A 181 0.95 -2.66 -13.20
CA THR A 181 0.75 -2.31 -11.79
C THR A 181 1.99 -1.59 -11.24
N GLY A 182 1.79 -0.52 -10.46
CA GLY A 182 2.88 0.29 -9.90
C GLY A 182 3.42 1.38 -10.82
N TYR A 183 2.76 1.62 -11.95
CA TYR A 183 3.02 2.76 -12.85
C TYR A 183 1.83 3.71 -12.91
N SER A 184 2.05 4.93 -13.39
CA SER A 184 0.99 5.89 -13.71
C SER A 184 0.75 6.02 -15.21
N PHE A 185 -0.42 6.55 -15.59
CA PHE A 185 -0.69 7.03 -16.94
C PHE A 185 -1.73 8.15 -16.89
N THR A 186 -1.78 9.00 -17.92
CA THR A 186 -2.82 10.02 -18.09
C THR A 186 -3.92 9.52 -19.02
N LEU A 187 -5.16 9.51 -18.54
CA LEU A 187 -6.34 9.21 -19.36
C LEU A 187 -6.84 10.48 -20.06
N THR A 188 -7.19 10.36 -21.34
CA THR A 188 -7.75 11.44 -22.15
C THR A 188 -8.94 10.98 -23.00
N ASN A 189 -9.64 11.93 -23.61
CA ASN A 189 -10.75 11.68 -24.55
C ASN A 189 -12.00 11.00 -23.95
N HIS A 190 -12.14 10.94 -22.62
CA HIS A 190 -13.38 10.50 -21.97
C HIS A 190 -14.43 11.64 -21.97
N PRO A 191 -15.72 11.39 -22.30
CA PRO A 191 -16.76 12.42 -22.37
C PRO A 191 -16.96 13.22 -21.07
N THR A 192 -16.79 12.56 -19.92
CA THR A 192 -16.79 13.22 -18.60
C THR A 192 -15.41 13.81 -18.33
N ALA A 193 -15.31 15.14 -18.30
CA ALA A 193 -14.04 15.87 -18.17
C ALA A 193 -13.23 15.44 -16.92
N GLU A 194 -13.88 15.29 -15.77
CA GLU A 194 -13.25 14.93 -14.48
C GLU A 194 -12.57 13.56 -14.49
N VAL A 195 -12.94 12.67 -15.42
CA VAL A 195 -12.32 11.35 -15.59
C VAL A 195 -10.97 11.46 -16.33
N ASN A 196 -10.75 12.55 -17.09
CA ASN A 196 -9.49 12.77 -17.80
C ASN A 196 -8.44 13.34 -16.85
N GLN A 197 -7.69 12.45 -16.20
CA GLN A 197 -6.63 12.80 -15.26
C GLN A 197 -5.56 11.71 -15.24
N GLU A 198 -4.53 11.92 -14.43
CA GLU A 198 -3.51 10.91 -14.17
C GLU A 198 -4.00 9.90 -13.11
N TYR A 199 -3.72 8.63 -13.38
CA TYR A 199 -4.07 7.51 -12.53
C TYR A 199 -2.83 6.66 -12.23
N LEU A 200 -2.71 6.22 -10.99
CA LEU A 200 -1.86 5.10 -10.58
C LEU A 200 -2.59 3.78 -10.85
N LEU A 201 -1.91 2.85 -11.51
CA LEU A 201 -2.36 1.46 -11.69
C LEU A 201 -2.10 0.66 -10.41
N VAL A 202 -3.15 0.47 -9.60
CA VAL A 202 -3.09 -0.29 -8.34
C VAL A 202 -3.18 -1.80 -8.61
N GLN A 203 -3.92 -2.18 -9.64
CA GLN A 203 -4.02 -3.57 -10.08
C GLN A 203 -4.17 -3.62 -11.60
N THR A 204 -3.52 -4.61 -12.21
CA THR A 204 -3.68 -4.97 -13.62
C THR A 204 -3.96 -6.45 -13.72
N THR A 205 -5.07 -6.83 -14.37
CA THR A 205 -5.43 -8.22 -14.63
C THR A 205 -5.45 -8.44 -16.12
N LEU A 206 -4.73 -9.48 -16.56
CA LEU A 206 -4.56 -9.81 -17.95
C LEU A 206 -5.19 -11.15 -18.29
N PHE A 207 -6.04 -11.15 -19.31
CA PHE A 207 -6.56 -12.34 -19.97
C PHE A 207 -6.06 -12.41 -21.42
N VAL A 208 -5.29 -13.45 -21.74
CA VAL A 208 -4.82 -13.74 -23.10
C VAL A 208 -5.34 -15.10 -23.54
N ARG A 209 -5.91 -15.16 -24.73
CA ARG A 209 -6.20 -16.40 -25.46
C ARG A 209 -5.49 -16.35 -26.80
N ASP A 210 -4.70 -17.37 -27.07
CA ASP A 210 -4.02 -17.54 -28.35
C ASP A 210 -4.88 -18.35 -29.34
N ASN A 211 -4.53 -18.27 -30.63
CA ASN A 211 -5.13 -19.08 -31.67
C ASN A 211 -4.79 -20.57 -31.49
N ALA A 212 -5.75 -21.44 -31.82
CA ALA A 212 -5.49 -22.87 -31.86
C ALA A 212 -4.45 -23.19 -32.95
N GLN A 213 -3.51 -24.10 -32.64
CA GLN A 213 -2.47 -24.56 -33.58
C GLN A 213 -3.00 -25.51 -34.67
N HIS A 214 -4.31 -25.57 -34.88
CA HIS A 214 -4.97 -26.43 -35.85
C HIS A 214 -5.76 -25.57 -36.84
N SER A 215 -5.78 -25.99 -38.10
CA SER A 215 -6.62 -25.37 -39.12
C SER A 215 -8.10 -25.62 -38.80
N GLY A 216 -8.83 -24.56 -38.49
CA GLY A 216 -10.26 -24.57 -38.16
C GLY A 216 -10.82 -23.16 -38.26
N GLN A 217 -12.15 -23.03 -38.39
CA GLN A 217 -12.79 -21.72 -38.59
C GLN A 217 -12.97 -20.89 -37.30
N GLU A 218 -12.72 -21.49 -36.13
CA GLU A 218 -12.82 -20.82 -34.83
C GLU A 218 -11.43 -20.47 -34.25
N GLN A 219 -10.65 -19.70 -34.99
CA GLN A 219 -9.40 -19.11 -34.49
C GLN A 219 -9.70 -17.73 -33.90
N HIS A 220 -9.50 -17.58 -32.59
CA HIS A 220 -9.74 -16.34 -31.87
C HIS A 220 -8.55 -15.99 -30.98
N PHE A 221 -7.78 -14.98 -31.38
CA PHE A 221 -6.88 -14.29 -30.47
C PHE A 221 -7.69 -13.30 -29.62
N THR A 222 -7.46 -13.26 -28.32
CA THR A 222 -8.09 -12.31 -27.41
C THR A 222 -7.06 -11.77 -26.44
N TYR A 223 -7.05 -10.45 -26.28
CA TYR A 223 -6.27 -9.75 -25.28
C TYR A 223 -7.20 -8.79 -24.56
N VAL A 224 -7.49 -9.08 -23.28
CA VAL A 224 -8.33 -8.23 -22.44
C VAL A 224 -7.54 -7.89 -21.19
N SER A 225 -7.45 -6.59 -20.93
CA SER A 225 -6.82 -6.04 -19.74
C SER A 225 -7.86 -5.31 -18.92
N THR A 226 -7.91 -5.59 -17.62
CA THR A 226 -8.73 -4.86 -16.66
C THR A 226 -7.84 -4.27 -15.57
N PHE A 227 -8.27 -3.14 -15.04
CA PHE A 227 -7.42 -2.32 -14.17
C PHE A 227 -8.20 -1.79 -12.97
N GLU A 228 -7.55 -1.73 -11.82
CA GLU A 228 -7.95 -0.87 -10.70
C GLU A 228 -7.03 0.34 -10.66
N LEU A 229 -7.63 1.52 -10.70
CA LEU A 229 -6.97 2.80 -10.82
C LEU A 229 -7.22 3.66 -9.58
N HIS A 230 -6.18 4.38 -9.17
CA HIS A 230 -6.23 5.37 -8.10
C HIS A 230 -5.88 6.75 -8.66
N PRO A 231 -6.73 7.79 -8.51
CA PRO A 231 -6.40 9.14 -8.95
C PRO A 231 -5.14 9.65 -8.26
N THR A 232 -4.13 10.15 -9.00
CA THR A 232 -2.85 10.60 -8.39
C THR A 232 -3.00 11.88 -7.55
N ARG A 233 -4.13 12.57 -7.64
CA ARG A 233 -4.50 13.70 -6.77
C ARG A 233 -4.83 13.30 -5.33
N GLU A 234 -5.06 12.01 -5.08
CA GLU A 234 -5.29 11.48 -3.73
C GLU A 234 -4.03 10.77 -3.24
N VAL A 235 -3.83 10.72 -1.92
CA VAL A 235 -2.74 9.97 -1.32
C VAL A 235 -3.06 8.47 -1.39
N TYR A 236 -2.10 7.68 -1.85
CA TYR A 236 -2.17 6.23 -1.77
C TYR A 236 -1.45 5.72 -0.52
N ARG A 237 -2.17 4.94 0.27
CA ARG A 237 -1.64 4.11 1.36
C ARG A 237 -2.21 2.70 1.26
N PRO A 238 -1.40 1.68 1.61
CA PRO A 238 -1.87 0.31 1.68
C PRO A 238 -2.90 0.15 2.81
N GLN A 239 -3.87 -0.75 2.63
CA GLN A 239 -4.75 -1.18 3.73
C GLN A 239 -4.01 -2.16 4.64
N ARG A 240 -4.36 -2.18 5.92
CA ARG A 240 -3.94 -3.27 6.84
C ARG A 240 -4.76 -4.51 6.52
N THR A 241 -4.13 -5.46 5.84
CA THR A 241 -4.74 -6.76 5.49
C THR A 241 -4.13 -7.91 6.28
N ILE A 242 -2.96 -7.70 6.88
CA ILE A 242 -2.29 -8.68 7.73
C ILE A 242 -2.50 -8.28 9.19
N ASP A 243 -3.10 -9.17 9.96
CA ASP A 243 -3.33 -8.97 11.39
C ASP A 243 -2.01 -9.09 12.15
N LYS A 244 -1.81 -8.23 13.15
CA LYS A 244 -0.65 -8.33 14.05
C LYS A 244 -0.77 -9.63 14.85
N PRO A 245 0.28 -10.46 14.93
CA PRO A 245 0.20 -11.71 15.68
C PRO A 245 0.09 -11.43 17.18
N HIS A 246 -0.73 -12.24 17.85
CA HIS A 246 -0.92 -12.19 19.30
C HIS A 246 -0.53 -13.51 19.94
N THR A 247 0.09 -13.43 21.12
CA THR A 247 0.25 -14.61 21.97
C THR A 247 -1.11 -15.00 22.56
N LYS A 248 -1.39 -16.30 22.66
CA LYS A 248 -2.66 -16.81 23.21
C LYS A 248 -2.63 -17.00 24.73
N GLY A 249 -1.55 -16.57 25.38
CA GLY A 249 -1.33 -16.75 26.80
C GLY A 249 0.12 -16.46 27.19
N PRO A 250 0.40 -16.48 28.51
CA PRO A 250 1.74 -16.26 29.02
C PRO A 250 2.70 -17.39 28.60
N GLN A 251 3.98 -17.05 28.49
CA GLN A 251 5.07 -17.98 28.22
C GLN A 251 6.13 -17.84 29.31
N SER A 252 6.81 -18.94 29.63
CA SER A 252 7.97 -18.93 30.52
C SER A 252 9.22 -18.51 29.75
N ALA A 253 10.05 -17.66 30.35
CA ALA A 253 11.38 -17.30 29.85
C ALA A 253 12.41 -17.46 30.97
N ILE A 254 13.68 -17.64 30.62
CA ILE A 254 14.79 -17.66 31.56
C ILE A 254 15.30 -16.23 31.70
N VAL A 255 15.44 -15.75 32.95
CA VAL A 255 16.04 -14.43 33.22
C VAL A 255 17.53 -14.49 32.86
N THR A 256 17.98 -13.53 32.06
CA THR A 256 19.38 -13.45 31.58
C THR A 256 20.03 -12.13 32.01
N GLY A 257 21.36 -12.11 32.04
CA GLY A 257 22.15 -10.94 32.42
C GLY A 257 23.63 -11.10 32.04
N PRO A 258 24.45 -10.06 32.25
CA PRO A 258 25.89 -10.13 31.98
C PRO A 258 26.58 -11.24 32.79
N SER A 259 27.63 -11.82 32.22
CA SER A 259 28.41 -12.87 32.90
C SER A 259 28.95 -12.39 34.26
N GLY A 260 28.81 -13.25 35.29
CA GLY A 260 29.25 -12.96 36.66
C GLY A 260 28.30 -12.10 37.49
N GLN A 261 27.13 -11.71 36.95
CA GLN A 261 26.11 -10.98 37.70
C GLN A 261 24.91 -11.88 38.03
N GLU A 262 24.58 -11.98 39.31
CA GLU A 262 23.43 -12.76 39.80
C GLU A 262 22.12 -11.99 39.64
N ILE A 263 22.15 -10.66 39.74
CA ILE A 263 20.99 -9.77 39.60
C ILE A 263 21.32 -8.70 38.58
N TRP A 264 20.49 -8.58 37.54
CA TRP A 264 20.60 -7.56 36.51
C TRP A 264 19.24 -6.86 36.34
N THR A 265 19.16 -5.59 36.76
CA THR A 265 17.91 -4.82 36.72
C THR A 265 18.19 -3.34 36.50
N ASP A 266 17.15 -2.57 36.17
CA ASP A 266 17.22 -1.12 36.01
C ASP A 266 16.46 -0.34 37.09
N GLN A 267 16.40 0.98 36.94
CA GLN A 267 15.72 1.88 37.87
C GLN A 267 14.20 1.66 37.99
N TYR A 268 13.61 0.85 37.09
CA TYR A 268 12.19 0.50 37.09
C TYR A 268 11.94 -0.92 37.59
N GLY A 269 12.97 -1.66 38.00
CA GLY A 269 12.86 -3.05 38.44
C GLY A 269 12.57 -4.02 37.29
N ARG A 270 12.93 -3.65 36.05
CA ARG A 270 12.84 -4.50 34.86
C ARG A 270 14.02 -5.47 34.77
#